data_AF-A0A930XI83-F1
#
_entry.id   AF-A0A930XI83-F1
#
_cell.length_a   1.000
_cell.length_b   1.000
_cell.length_c   1.000
_cell.angle_alpha   90.00
_cell.angle_beta   90.00
_cell.angle_gamma   90.00
#
_symmetry.space_group_name_H-M   'P 1'
#
loop_
_entity.id
_entity.type
_entity.pdbx_description
1 polymer ?
#
loop_
_entity_poly.entity_id
_entity_poly.type
_entity_poly.pdbx_seq_one_letter_code
_entity_poly.pdbx_strand_id
1 'polypeptide(L)'
;MRPRENITEIFSTFLQFEADRVSGWATDAKLNRNIKACLDNFANSCDRTNEDFWAAYWHKKAQKFEQPEIAFGHMSAYLQESCYWSVYKLIPRLQESKNKMPDFFQVAIASVPKILKSCNPDVNGSIKAYASTTFSNVVKDYLRRNREVGFCNNWGLLLKVSRKLLKEALESAGLDTITIERYLLAWTCFESIHLPRKSPNLRQVSAPETATWQAVAVYYNQMRYQLGSPGGECTKETVERWLTECGNQVRKYLYPSVKSLNSPKPGYEEGELQDELVDNNSSLLTELIQQEEQAIRLDQKNQINNVLKAAIEKLDTSAQKLLQLYYQQGLTQQQIAKELAIQQYTVSRKLSKVRESLLLTLTRWSQETLHISVTSDVVKYISTVLEEWLQTHYSNTDGTDVTVMNN
;
A
#
# COMPACT_ATOMS: atom_id res chain seq x y z
N MET A 1 19.27 -11.37 -6.87
CA MET A 1 17.83 -11.38 -7.19
C MET A 1 17.57 -12.46 -8.21
N ARG A 2 16.65 -13.40 -7.93
CA ARG A 2 16.23 -14.43 -8.90
C ARG A 2 15.32 -13.76 -9.96
N PRO A 3 15.55 -13.95 -11.27
CA PRO A 3 14.66 -13.42 -12.30
C PRO A 3 13.29 -14.13 -12.28
N ARG A 4 12.22 -13.41 -12.60
CA ARG A 4 10.87 -13.96 -12.74
C ARG A 4 10.63 -14.31 -14.21
N GLU A 5 10.16 -15.53 -14.45
CA GLU A 5 9.94 -16.03 -15.81
C GLU A 5 8.44 -16.17 -16.14
N ASN A 6 7.61 -16.41 -15.13
CA ASN A 6 6.18 -16.61 -15.31
C ASN A 6 5.42 -15.28 -15.28
N ILE A 7 4.52 -15.03 -16.25
CA ILE A 7 3.62 -13.87 -16.28
C ILE A 7 2.89 -13.67 -14.94
N THR A 8 2.45 -14.75 -14.32
CA THR A 8 1.78 -14.68 -13.01
C THR A 8 2.72 -14.06 -11.97
N GLU A 9 3.98 -14.50 -11.91
CA GLU A 9 4.96 -13.97 -10.97
C GLU A 9 5.32 -12.52 -11.31
N ILE A 10 5.61 -12.24 -12.58
CA ILE A 10 6.00 -10.93 -13.10
C ILE A 10 4.98 -9.84 -12.71
N PHE A 11 3.68 -10.14 -12.81
CA PHE A 11 2.60 -9.18 -12.57
C PHE A 11 1.97 -9.27 -11.18
N SER A 12 2.38 -10.19 -10.30
CA SER A 12 1.80 -10.31 -8.94
C SER A 12 2.79 -10.34 -7.79
N THR A 13 4.09 -10.21 -8.07
CA THR A 13 5.12 -10.27 -7.03
C THR A 13 5.88 -8.97 -6.84
N PHE A 14 6.31 -8.73 -5.61
CA PHE A 14 7.06 -7.55 -5.17
C PHE A 14 8.38 -7.97 -4.53
N LEU A 15 9.42 -7.17 -4.76
CA LEU A 15 10.75 -7.46 -4.26
C LEU A 15 10.80 -7.23 -2.75
N GLN A 16 11.31 -8.21 -2.00
CA GLN A 16 11.53 -8.09 -0.56
C GLN A 16 13.00 -7.83 -0.26
N PHE A 17 13.23 -6.94 0.71
CA PHE A 17 14.55 -6.64 1.25
C PHE A 17 14.61 -7.07 2.71
N GLU A 18 15.67 -7.76 3.07
CA GLU A 18 16.11 -7.97 4.45
C GLU A 18 17.36 -7.13 4.68
N ALA A 19 17.20 -6.07 5.47
CA ALA A 19 18.19 -5.00 5.59
C ALA A 19 18.63 -4.50 4.20
N ASP A 20 19.92 -4.61 3.87
CA ASP A 20 20.50 -4.11 2.62
C ASP A 20 20.46 -5.14 1.46
N ARG A 21 19.94 -6.35 1.68
CA ARG A 21 19.98 -7.45 0.71
C ARG A 21 18.59 -7.86 0.25
N VAL A 22 18.51 -8.34 -0.97
CA VAL A 22 17.28 -8.95 -1.51
C VAL A 22 17.09 -10.30 -0.85
N SER A 23 15.95 -10.50 -0.17
CA SER A 23 15.58 -11.77 0.44
C SER A 23 14.77 -12.66 -0.49
N GLY A 24 13.88 -12.08 -1.30
CA GLY A 24 13.04 -12.85 -2.20
C GLY A 24 11.93 -12.03 -2.86
N TRP A 25 10.88 -12.74 -3.28
CA TRP A 25 9.69 -12.19 -3.92
C TRP A 25 8.46 -12.49 -3.05
N ALA A 26 7.73 -11.45 -2.68
CA ALA A 26 6.42 -11.57 -2.03
C ALA A 26 5.33 -11.68 -3.09
N THR A 27 4.40 -12.62 -2.96
CA THR A 27 3.22 -12.67 -3.83
C THR A 27 2.07 -11.87 -3.22
N ASP A 28 1.52 -10.92 -3.98
CA ASP A 28 0.27 -10.27 -3.64
C ASP A 28 -0.90 -11.18 -4.06
N ALA A 29 -1.67 -11.65 -3.07
CA ALA A 29 -2.75 -12.61 -3.30
C ALA A 29 -3.88 -12.05 -4.19
N LYS A 30 -4.16 -10.73 -4.11
CA LYS A 30 -5.21 -10.07 -4.90
C LYS A 30 -4.79 -10.00 -6.37
N LEU A 31 -3.56 -9.53 -6.64
CA LEU A 31 -3.01 -9.49 -7.99
C LEU A 31 -2.84 -10.90 -8.56
N ASN A 32 -2.38 -11.87 -7.76
CA ASN A 32 -2.18 -13.24 -8.22
C ASN A 32 -3.48 -13.90 -8.69
N ARG A 33 -4.56 -13.76 -7.91
CA ARG A 33 -5.88 -14.26 -8.32
C ARG A 33 -6.39 -13.54 -9.55
N ASN A 34 -6.19 -12.23 -9.63
CA ASN A 34 -6.65 -11.43 -10.77
C ASN A 34 -5.95 -11.83 -12.07
N ILE A 35 -4.62 -11.90 -12.08
CA ILE A 35 -3.86 -12.26 -13.29
C ILE A 35 -4.16 -13.70 -13.72
N LYS A 36 -4.35 -14.64 -12.78
CA LYS A 36 -4.79 -16.01 -13.11
C LYS A 36 -6.16 -16.03 -13.77
N ALA A 37 -7.14 -15.32 -13.20
CA ALA A 37 -8.47 -15.21 -13.80
C ALA A 37 -8.41 -14.57 -15.20
N CYS A 38 -7.57 -13.56 -15.40
CA CYS A 38 -7.32 -12.99 -16.72
C CYS A 38 -6.70 -14.04 -17.67
N LEU A 39 -5.66 -14.75 -17.26
CA LEU A 39 -5.02 -15.80 -18.08
C LEU A 39 -5.99 -16.93 -18.45
N ASP A 40 -6.93 -17.27 -17.59
CA ASP A 40 -7.97 -18.28 -17.85
C ASP A 40 -9.02 -17.76 -18.83
N ASN A 41 -9.42 -16.49 -18.73
CA ASN A 41 -10.34 -15.85 -19.68
C ASN A 41 -9.73 -15.71 -21.09
N PHE A 42 -8.41 -15.59 -21.17
CA PHE A 42 -7.65 -15.53 -22.43
C PHE A 42 -7.01 -16.88 -22.80
N ALA A 43 -7.50 -18.01 -22.26
CA ALA A 43 -6.86 -19.32 -22.42
C ALA A 43 -6.63 -19.78 -23.88
N ASN A 44 -7.39 -19.24 -24.83
CA ASN A 44 -7.30 -19.59 -26.26
C ASN A 44 -6.46 -18.60 -27.10
N SER A 45 -5.86 -17.56 -26.51
CA SER A 45 -5.03 -16.60 -27.26
C SER A 45 -3.55 -16.99 -27.24
N CYS A 46 -2.86 -16.76 -28.36
CA CYS A 46 -1.40 -16.93 -28.48
C CYS A 46 -0.60 -15.97 -27.58
N ASP A 47 -1.26 -14.95 -27.01
CA ASP A 47 -0.63 -13.89 -26.24
C ASP A 47 -0.52 -14.20 -24.73
N ARG A 48 -0.97 -15.38 -24.29
CA ARG A 48 -0.97 -15.80 -22.87
C ARG A 48 0.41 -15.67 -22.21
N THR A 49 1.48 -15.96 -22.94
CA THR A 49 2.87 -15.90 -22.46
C THR A 49 3.60 -14.64 -22.89
N ASN A 50 2.94 -13.73 -23.63
CA ASN A 50 3.58 -12.53 -24.16
C ASN A 50 3.58 -11.41 -23.10
N GLU A 51 4.76 -11.13 -22.57
CA GLU A 51 4.96 -10.10 -21.54
C GLU A 51 4.58 -8.70 -22.04
N ASP A 52 4.98 -8.34 -23.26
CA ASP A 52 4.72 -7.02 -23.84
C ASP A 52 3.22 -6.77 -24.05
N PHE A 53 2.47 -7.82 -24.41
CA PHE A 53 1.01 -7.76 -24.49
C PHE A 53 0.39 -7.38 -23.14
N TRP A 54 0.75 -8.09 -22.06
CA TRP A 54 0.20 -7.83 -20.73
C TRP A 54 0.61 -6.46 -20.20
N ALA A 55 1.85 -6.03 -20.46
CA ALA A 55 2.32 -4.69 -20.10
C ALA A 55 1.50 -3.60 -20.80
N ALA A 56 1.23 -3.74 -22.10
CA ALA A 56 0.39 -2.81 -22.85
C ALA A 56 -1.08 -2.85 -22.40
N TYR A 57 -1.61 -4.05 -22.10
CA TYR A 57 -2.97 -4.23 -21.59
C TYR A 57 -3.19 -3.48 -20.27
N TRP A 58 -2.33 -3.73 -19.27
CA TRP A 58 -2.45 -3.10 -17.96
C TRP A 58 -2.15 -1.60 -18.01
N HIS A 59 -1.23 -1.14 -18.86
CA HIS A 59 -0.99 0.28 -19.08
C HIS A 59 -2.23 0.99 -19.65
N LYS A 60 -2.86 0.43 -20.70
CA LYS A 60 -4.11 0.98 -21.25
C LYS A 60 -5.24 1.00 -20.23
N LYS A 61 -5.36 -0.06 -19.42
CA LYS A 61 -6.38 -0.15 -18.36
C LYS A 61 -6.14 0.88 -17.24
N ALA A 62 -4.88 1.13 -16.87
CA ALA A 62 -4.51 2.19 -15.94
C ALA A 62 -4.83 3.60 -16.48
N GLN A 63 -4.75 3.82 -17.80
CA GLN A 63 -5.08 5.11 -18.42
C GLN A 63 -6.59 5.36 -18.56
N LYS A 64 -7.39 4.32 -18.81
CA LYS A 64 -8.84 4.44 -19.02
C LYS A 64 -9.66 4.58 -17.72
N PHE A 65 -9.01 4.65 -16.56
CA PHE A 65 -9.62 4.70 -15.21
C PHE A 65 -10.56 3.52 -14.87
N GLU A 66 -10.47 2.40 -15.60
CA GLU A 66 -11.19 1.16 -15.26
C GLU A 66 -10.36 0.35 -14.26
N GLN A 67 -10.76 0.31 -12.98
CA GLN A 67 -10.02 -0.35 -11.90
C GLN A 67 -8.54 0.09 -11.80
N PRO A 68 -8.26 1.39 -11.59
CA PRO A 68 -6.91 1.93 -11.65
C PRO A 68 -5.99 1.26 -10.63
N GLU A 69 -6.48 0.95 -9.43
CA GLU A 69 -5.69 0.32 -8.36
C GLU A 69 -5.09 -1.03 -8.77
N ILE A 70 -5.88 -1.90 -9.41
CA ILE A 70 -5.43 -3.23 -9.81
C ILE A 70 -4.43 -3.11 -10.96
N ALA A 71 -4.71 -2.25 -11.94
CA ALA A 71 -3.81 -2.00 -13.06
C ALA A 71 -2.48 -1.38 -12.59
N PHE A 72 -2.50 -0.41 -11.68
CA PHE A 72 -1.30 0.14 -11.06
C PHE A 72 -0.54 -0.90 -10.24
N GLY A 73 -1.25 -1.78 -9.52
CA GLY A 73 -0.64 -2.88 -8.79
C GLY A 73 0.14 -3.81 -9.72
N HIS A 74 -0.50 -4.28 -10.79
CA HIS A 74 0.15 -5.11 -11.81
C HIS A 74 1.35 -4.43 -12.47
N MET A 75 1.23 -3.15 -12.85
CA MET A 75 2.34 -2.41 -13.44
C MET A 75 3.47 -2.14 -12.44
N SER A 76 3.16 -1.96 -11.16
CA SER A 76 4.17 -1.79 -10.11
C SER A 76 4.92 -3.08 -9.84
N ALA A 77 4.24 -4.24 -9.87
CA ALA A 77 4.87 -5.56 -9.80
C ALA A 77 5.73 -5.84 -11.03
N TYR A 78 5.23 -5.52 -12.22
CA TYR A 78 5.93 -5.68 -13.49
C TYR A 78 7.27 -4.95 -13.52
N LEU A 79 7.29 -3.69 -13.06
CA LEU A 79 8.47 -2.82 -13.11
C LEU A 79 9.48 -3.02 -11.98
N GLN A 80 9.24 -3.93 -11.03
CA GLN A 80 10.16 -4.20 -9.91
C GLN A 80 11.59 -4.51 -10.37
N GLU A 81 11.76 -5.41 -11.34
CA GLU A 81 13.09 -5.81 -11.81
C GLU A 81 13.81 -4.68 -12.55
N SER A 82 13.10 -3.98 -13.44
CA SER A 82 13.64 -2.81 -14.15
C SER A 82 14.07 -1.72 -13.17
N CYS A 83 13.26 -1.47 -12.14
CA CYS A 83 13.61 -0.56 -11.06
C CYS A 83 14.88 -1.03 -10.33
N TYR A 84 14.90 -2.29 -9.86
CA TYR A 84 16.02 -2.85 -9.12
C TYR A 84 17.33 -2.74 -9.90
N TRP A 85 17.36 -3.16 -11.17
CA TRP A 85 18.58 -3.12 -11.96
C TRP A 85 19.02 -1.70 -12.31
N SER A 86 18.08 -0.79 -12.56
CA SER A 86 18.41 0.63 -12.76
C SER A 86 19.07 1.24 -11.53
N VAL A 87 18.52 0.97 -10.34
CA VAL A 87 19.09 1.48 -9.09
C VAL A 87 20.42 0.78 -8.75
N TYR A 88 20.49 -0.54 -8.90
CA TYR A 88 21.68 -1.35 -8.62
C TYR A 88 22.90 -0.86 -9.42
N LYS A 89 22.71 -0.53 -10.71
CA LYS A 89 23.76 0.04 -11.57
C LYS A 89 24.25 1.41 -11.10
N LEU A 90 23.45 2.15 -10.34
CA LEU A 90 23.84 3.44 -9.79
C LEU A 90 24.64 3.30 -8.49
N ILE A 91 24.37 2.29 -7.64
CA ILE A 91 24.99 2.12 -6.31
C ILE A 91 26.50 2.37 -6.28
N PRO A 92 27.33 1.81 -7.18
CA PRO A 92 28.78 1.99 -7.11
C PRO A 92 29.22 3.45 -7.21
N ARG A 93 28.39 4.31 -7.83
CA ARG A 93 28.63 5.76 -7.98
C ARG A 93 28.12 6.56 -6.78
N LEU A 94 27.51 5.91 -5.80
CA LEU A 94 26.76 6.52 -4.69
C LEU A 94 27.36 6.22 -3.31
N GLN A 95 28.62 5.77 -3.23
CA GLN A 95 29.27 5.29 -2.00
C GLN A 95 29.31 6.32 -0.84
N GLU A 96 29.16 7.61 -1.12
CA GLU A 96 29.14 8.69 -0.11
C GLU A 96 27.74 8.96 0.48
N SER A 97 26.69 8.28 -0.01
CA SER A 97 25.33 8.47 0.47
C SER A 97 25.05 7.68 1.75
N LYS A 98 24.32 8.28 2.70
CA LYS A 98 23.75 7.57 3.87
C LYS A 98 22.70 6.54 3.47
N ASN A 99 22.00 6.80 2.36
CA ASN A 99 20.94 5.93 1.84
C ASN A 99 21.49 4.64 1.22
N LYS A 100 20.78 3.55 1.45
CA LYS A 100 21.12 2.20 0.97
C LYS A 100 20.28 1.81 -0.25
N MET A 101 20.53 0.62 -0.78
CA MET A 101 19.82 0.11 -1.95
C MET A 101 18.28 0.12 -1.79
N PRO A 102 17.71 -0.36 -0.67
CA PRO A 102 16.27 -0.33 -0.48
C PRO A 102 15.70 1.09 -0.53
N ASP A 103 16.39 2.08 0.05
CA ASP A 103 15.93 3.47 0.05
C ASP A 103 15.79 4.02 -1.38
N PHE A 104 16.83 3.85 -2.18
CA PHE A 104 16.81 4.32 -3.57
C PHE A 104 15.78 3.56 -4.41
N PHE A 105 15.62 2.25 -4.13
CA PHE A 105 14.57 1.45 -4.76
C PHE A 105 13.18 1.98 -4.43
N GLN A 106 12.90 2.29 -3.15
CA GLN A 106 11.61 2.84 -2.73
C GLN A 106 11.33 4.20 -3.36
N VAL A 107 12.33 5.10 -3.37
CA VAL A 107 12.22 6.41 -4.04
C VAL A 107 11.89 6.25 -5.53
N ALA A 108 12.55 5.31 -6.21
CA ALA A 108 12.34 5.05 -7.62
C ALA A 108 10.96 4.42 -7.89
N ILE A 109 10.60 3.35 -7.18
CA ILE A 109 9.36 2.61 -7.45
C ILE A 109 8.11 3.42 -7.12
N ALA A 110 8.16 4.32 -6.15
CA ALA A 110 7.07 5.25 -5.84
C ALA A 110 6.72 6.19 -7.02
N SER A 111 7.61 6.34 -8.00
CA SER A 111 7.37 7.17 -9.19
C SER A 111 6.56 6.46 -10.30
N VAL A 112 6.25 5.16 -10.17
CA VAL A 112 5.53 4.37 -11.19
C VAL A 112 4.23 5.04 -11.67
N PRO A 113 3.34 5.57 -10.82
CA PRO A 113 2.12 6.24 -11.31
C PRO A 113 2.41 7.42 -12.23
N LYS A 114 3.48 8.20 -11.93
CA LYS A 114 3.91 9.33 -12.77
C LYS A 114 4.51 8.84 -14.08
N ILE A 115 5.33 7.78 -14.03
CA ILE A 115 5.92 7.15 -15.22
C ILE A 115 4.83 6.68 -16.17
N LEU A 116 3.82 5.97 -15.67
CA LEU A 116 2.75 5.41 -16.52
C LEU A 116 1.89 6.51 -17.17
N LYS A 117 1.68 7.63 -16.47
CA LYS A 117 0.98 8.80 -17.00
C LYS A 117 1.76 9.50 -18.13
N SER A 118 3.08 9.55 -18.02
CA SER A 118 3.96 10.21 -19.00
C SER A 118 4.46 9.28 -20.11
N CYS A 119 4.35 7.96 -19.94
CA CYS A 119 4.81 6.97 -20.89
C CYS A 119 3.81 6.79 -22.03
N ASN A 120 4.27 6.98 -23.27
CA ASN A 120 3.57 6.56 -24.47
C ASN A 120 4.31 5.35 -25.08
N PRO A 121 3.81 4.11 -24.92
CA PRO A 121 4.48 2.91 -25.43
C PRO A 121 4.64 2.90 -26.96
N ASP A 122 3.74 3.56 -27.71
CA ASP A 122 3.82 3.58 -29.17
C ASP A 122 4.99 4.44 -29.69
N VAL A 123 5.50 5.38 -28.87
CA VAL A 123 6.59 6.30 -29.21
C VAL A 123 7.90 5.92 -28.49
N ASN A 124 7.80 5.42 -27.26
CA ASN A 124 8.96 5.18 -26.39
C ASN A 124 9.52 3.75 -26.51
N GLY A 125 8.96 2.90 -27.38
CA GLY A 125 9.28 1.48 -27.47
C GLY A 125 8.71 0.68 -26.30
N SER A 126 9.54 -0.08 -25.57
CA SER A 126 9.07 -0.86 -24.42
C SER A 126 8.89 -0.01 -23.16
N ILE A 127 7.79 -0.25 -22.44
CA ILE A 127 7.51 0.39 -21.14
C ILE A 127 8.67 0.16 -20.15
N LYS A 128 9.31 -1.03 -20.17
CA LYS A 128 10.47 -1.33 -19.32
C LYS A 128 11.66 -0.43 -19.61
N ALA A 129 11.94 -0.15 -20.89
CA ALA A 129 13.07 0.67 -21.29
C ALA A 129 12.89 2.13 -20.87
N TYR A 130 11.69 2.68 -21.09
CA TYR A 130 11.34 4.03 -20.64
C TYR A 130 11.38 4.16 -19.12
N ALA A 131 10.79 3.20 -18.40
CA ALA A 131 10.80 3.17 -16.95
C ALA A 131 12.22 3.08 -16.39
N SER A 132 13.08 2.22 -16.96
CA SER A 132 14.47 2.04 -16.52
C SER A 132 15.28 3.34 -16.55
N THR A 133 15.13 4.11 -17.64
CA THR A 133 15.77 5.42 -17.79
C THR A 133 15.21 6.42 -16.79
N THR A 134 13.89 6.43 -16.62
CA THR A 134 13.21 7.36 -15.71
C THR A 134 13.55 7.09 -14.25
N PHE A 135 13.60 5.83 -13.81
CA PHE A 135 14.04 5.46 -12.46
C PHE A 135 15.45 5.99 -12.15
N SER A 136 16.36 5.86 -13.11
CA SER A 136 17.73 6.36 -12.95
C SER A 136 17.76 7.89 -12.78
N ASN A 137 16.91 8.61 -13.50
CA ASN A 137 16.80 10.06 -13.39
C ASN A 137 16.14 10.48 -12.08
N VAL A 138 15.10 9.77 -11.62
CA VAL A 138 14.46 10.01 -10.33
C VAL A 138 15.47 9.88 -9.17
N VAL A 139 16.30 8.84 -9.18
CA VAL A 139 17.34 8.66 -8.15
C VAL A 139 18.41 9.76 -8.25
N LYS A 140 18.86 10.12 -9.46
CA LYS A 140 19.82 11.21 -9.64
C LYS A 140 19.25 12.56 -9.19
N ASP A 141 17.98 12.82 -9.46
CA ASP A 141 17.30 14.05 -9.03
C ASP A 141 17.11 14.09 -7.52
N TYR A 142 16.75 12.96 -6.90
CA TYR A 142 16.70 12.82 -5.45
C TYR A 142 18.07 13.12 -4.82
N LEU A 143 19.14 12.54 -5.36
CA LEU A 143 20.50 12.79 -4.89
C LEU A 143 20.98 14.22 -5.15
N ARG A 144 20.62 14.81 -6.29
CA ARG A 144 20.93 16.20 -6.60
C ARG A 144 20.29 17.11 -5.58
N ARG A 145 18.99 16.92 -5.27
CA ARG A 145 18.28 17.67 -4.24
C ARG A 145 18.92 17.47 -2.86
N ASN A 146 19.26 16.23 -2.49
CA ASN A 146 19.93 15.92 -1.23
C ASN A 146 21.30 16.58 -1.10
N ARG A 147 22.13 16.51 -2.15
CA ARG A 147 23.43 17.18 -2.18
C ARG A 147 23.28 18.69 -2.16
N GLU A 148 22.35 19.25 -2.92
CA GLU A 148 22.11 20.69 -2.94
C GLU A 148 21.67 21.22 -1.58
N VAL A 149 20.81 20.51 -0.85
CA VAL A 149 20.39 20.94 0.49
C VAL A 149 21.47 20.73 1.54
N GLY A 150 22.32 19.70 1.39
CA GLY A 150 23.47 19.45 2.26
C GLY A 150 24.63 20.43 2.07
N PHE A 151 24.87 20.92 0.85
CA PHE A 151 25.95 21.87 0.55
C PHE A 151 25.51 23.34 0.57
N CYS A 152 24.26 23.66 0.24
CA CYS A 152 23.77 25.03 0.31
C CYS A 152 23.59 25.45 1.77
N ASN A 153 24.15 26.60 2.12
CA ASN A 153 23.70 27.31 3.30
C ASN A 153 22.23 27.76 3.13
N ASN A 154 21.62 28.26 4.21
CA ASN A 154 20.20 28.66 4.22
C ASN A 154 19.86 29.61 3.06
N TRP A 155 20.80 30.51 2.71
CA TRP A 155 20.63 31.53 1.69
C TRP A 155 20.64 30.95 0.27
N GLY A 156 21.64 30.12 -0.05
CA GLY A 156 21.71 29.42 -1.33
C GLY A 156 20.54 28.43 -1.52
N LEU A 157 19.99 27.90 -0.43
CA LEU A 157 18.78 27.08 -0.45
C LEU A 157 17.55 27.94 -0.79
N LEU A 158 17.39 29.09 -0.13
CA LEU A 158 16.27 30.02 -0.36
C LEU A 158 16.24 30.57 -1.78
N LEU A 159 17.38 30.77 -2.43
CA LEU A 159 17.45 31.23 -3.83
C LEU A 159 17.06 30.13 -4.85
N LYS A 160 16.94 28.87 -4.41
CA LYS A 160 16.63 27.72 -5.27
C LYS A 160 15.24 27.13 -5.03
N VAL A 161 14.64 27.40 -3.88
CA VAL A 161 13.31 26.88 -3.57
C VAL A 161 12.22 27.62 -4.33
N SER A 162 11.14 26.93 -4.66
CA SER A 162 9.98 27.57 -5.26
C SER A 162 9.10 28.20 -4.17
N ARG A 163 8.33 29.23 -4.54
CA ARG A 163 7.33 29.84 -3.67
C ARG A 163 6.37 28.82 -3.06
N LYS A 164 5.99 27.80 -3.86
CA LYS A 164 5.10 26.71 -3.41
C LYS A 164 5.74 25.87 -2.30
N LEU A 165 6.99 25.45 -2.50
CA LEU A 165 7.71 24.64 -1.52
C LEU A 165 7.94 25.40 -0.21
N LEU A 166 8.29 26.69 -0.29
CA LEU A 166 8.46 27.53 0.89
C LEU A 166 7.14 27.68 1.66
N LYS A 167 6.02 27.89 0.96
CA LYS A 167 4.69 27.95 1.59
C LYS A 167 4.37 26.65 2.33
N GLU A 168 4.50 25.50 1.67
CA GLU A 168 4.25 24.19 2.28
C GLU A 168 5.13 23.95 3.52
N ALA A 169 6.41 24.34 3.45
CA ALA A 169 7.33 24.23 4.58
C ALA A 169 6.89 25.09 5.78
N LEU A 170 6.46 26.33 5.54
CA LEU A 170 5.99 27.23 6.60
C LEU A 170 4.64 26.79 7.18
N GLU A 171 3.73 26.26 6.36
CA GLU A 171 2.47 25.66 6.80
C GLU A 171 2.72 24.43 7.68
N SER A 172 3.67 23.56 7.30
CA SER A 172 4.06 22.40 8.10
C SER A 172 4.68 22.75 9.46
N ALA A 173 5.25 23.95 9.57
CA ALA A 173 5.80 24.49 10.82
C ALA A 173 4.71 25.07 11.75
N GLY A 174 3.45 25.12 11.32
CA GLY A 174 2.33 25.64 12.12
C GLY A 174 2.26 27.16 12.19
N LEU A 175 2.88 27.88 11.25
CA LEU A 175 2.80 29.35 11.19
C LEU A 175 1.42 29.80 10.70
N ASP A 176 0.96 30.93 11.20
CA ASP A 176 -0.30 31.54 10.79
C ASP A 176 -0.23 32.14 9.38
N THR A 177 -1.37 32.18 8.68
CA THR A 177 -1.46 32.65 7.29
C THR A 177 -0.89 34.06 7.10
N ILE A 178 -1.06 34.95 8.09
CA ILE A 178 -0.59 36.34 8.02
C ILE A 178 0.94 36.38 8.09
N THR A 179 1.55 35.62 9.00
CA THR A 179 3.01 35.50 9.10
C THR A 179 3.61 34.85 7.85
N ILE A 180 2.94 33.83 7.29
CA ILE A 180 3.38 33.19 6.04
C ILE A 180 3.42 34.20 4.90
N GLU A 181 2.39 35.03 4.73
CA GLU A 181 2.37 36.05 3.67
C GLU A 181 3.50 37.07 3.82
N ARG A 182 3.80 37.50 5.05
CA ARG A 182 4.93 38.40 5.35
C ARG A 182 6.28 37.76 5.01
N TYR A 183 6.46 36.49 5.37
CA TYR A 183 7.69 35.76 5.12
C TYR A 183 7.90 35.50 3.62
N LEU A 184 6.82 35.19 2.89
CA LEU A 184 6.84 35.05 1.43
C LEU A 184 7.18 36.37 0.74
N LEU A 185 6.62 37.50 1.20
CA LEU A 185 6.96 38.81 0.64
C LEU A 185 8.42 39.17 0.91
N ALA A 186 8.91 38.97 2.14
CA ALA A 186 10.31 39.19 2.48
C ALA A 186 11.25 38.33 1.61
N TRP A 187 10.85 37.09 1.33
CA TRP A 187 11.59 36.20 0.42
C TRP A 187 11.58 36.70 -1.03
N THR A 188 10.46 37.19 -1.55
CA THR A 188 10.41 37.79 -2.89
C THR A 188 11.27 39.06 -3.00
N CYS A 189 11.27 39.90 -1.96
CA CYS A 189 12.16 41.07 -1.89
C CYS A 189 13.64 40.67 -1.84
N PHE A 190 13.97 39.60 -1.12
CA PHE A 190 15.31 39.05 -1.08
C PHE A 190 15.73 38.47 -2.44
N GLU A 191 14.83 37.72 -3.09
CA GLU A 191 15.03 37.16 -4.41
C GLU A 191 15.35 38.27 -5.43
N SER A 192 14.54 39.34 -5.48
CA SER A 192 14.73 40.43 -6.46
C SER A 192 16.04 41.20 -6.30
N ILE A 193 16.49 41.43 -5.05
CA ILE A 193 17.69 42.23 -4.75
C ILE A 193 18.96 41.38 -4.81
N HIS A 194 18.89 40.10 -4.45
CA HIS A 194 20.04 39.20 -4.39
C HIS A 194 20.28 38.43 -5.71
N LEU A 195 19.31 38.37 -6.65
CA LEU A 195 19.49 37.72 -7.96
C LEU A 195 20.21 38.48 -9.11
N PRO A 196 20.79 39.70 -9.00
CA PRO A 196 21.43 40.32 -10.17
C PRO A 196 22.64 39.54 -10.72
N ARG A 197 23.18 38.55 -9.99
CA ARG A 197 24.28 37.69 -10.44
C ARG A 197 23.85 36.23 -10.44
N LYS A 198 23.27 35.75 -11.55
CA LYS A 198 23.20 34.32 -11.89
C LYS A 198 24.62 33.80 -12.17
N SER A 199 25.45 33.74 -11.14
CA SER A 199 26.75 33.07 -11.23
C SER A 199 26.55 31.57 -11.00
N PRO A 200 27.31 30.71 -11.69
CA PRO A 200 27.20 29.26 -11.56
C PRO A 200 27.53 28.72 -10.15
N ASN A 201 27.99 29.58 -9.23
CA ASN A 201 28.42 29.25 -7.86
C ASN A 201 27.39 29.64 -6.77
N LEU A 202 26.09 29.55 -7.06
CA LEU A 202 25.01 29.73 -6.07
C LEU A 202 25.08 28.75 -4.85
N ARG A 203 25.96 27.75 -4.89
CA ARG A 203 26.15 26.75 -3.83
C ARG A 203 26.94 27.26 -2.62
N GLN A 204 27.69 28.36 -2.76
CA GLN A 204 28.56 28.93 -1.72
C GLN A 204 28.34 30.45 -1.56
N VAL A 205 27.11 30.92 -1.77
CA VAL A 205 26.78 32.34 -1.55
C VAL A 205 27.04 32.67 -0.09
N SER A 206 27.99 33.53 0.20
CA SER A 206 28.25 34.04 1.56
C SER A 206 26.99 34.69 2.14
N ALA A 207 26.92 34.82 3.47
CA ALA A 207 25.83 35.57 4.09
C ALA A 207 25.69 36.96 3.42
N PRO A 208 24.46 37.46 3.16
CA PRO A 208 24.26 38.76 2.56
C PRO A 208 24.92 39.86 3.40
N GLU A 209 25.52 40.84 2.73
CA GLU A 209 26.14 41.97 3.42
C GLU A 209 25.07 42.84 4.09
N THR A 210 25.46 43.58 5.13
CA THR A 210 24.57 44.50 5.86
C THR A 210 23.86 45.50 4.93
N ALA A 211 24.53 45.93 3.86
CA ALA A 211 23.95 46.82 2.84
C ALA A 211 22.82 46.14 2.04
N THR A 212 22.96 44.84 1.74
CA THR A 212 21.92 44.04 1.06
C THR A 212 20.70 43.89 1.95
N TRP A 213 20.87 43.63 3.24
CA TRP A 213 19.74 43.54 4.17
C TRP A 213 18.99 44.86 4.34
N GLN A 214 19.72 45.99 4.35
CA GLN A 214 19.10 47.31 4.37
C GLN A 214 18.25 47.55 3.12
N ALA A 215 18.76 47.19 1.93
CA ALA A 215 18.03 47.31 0.68
C ALA A 215 16.77 46.44 0.66
N VAL A 216 16.85 45.20 1.16
CA VAL A 216 15.70 44.29 1.26
C VAL A 216 14.65 44.83 2.22
N ALA A 217 15.04 45.37 3.38
CA ALA A 217 14.11 45.94 4.35
C ALA A 217 13.39 47.18 3.78
N VAL A 218 14.11 48.07 3.08
CA VAL A 218 13.50 49.23 2.42
C VAL A 218 12.49 48.79 1.37
N TYR A 219 12.86 47.83 0.52
CA TYR A 219 11.97 47.33 -0.52
C TYR A 219 10.75 46.59 0.04
N TYR A 220 10.94 45.82 1.11
CA TYR A 220 9.84 45.20 1.85
C TYR A 220 8.87 46.25 2.41
N ASN A 221 9.37 47.30 3.06
CA ASN A 221 8.53 48.37 3.62
C ASN A 221 7.74 49.14 2.56
N GLN A 222 8.24 49.20 1.32
CA GLN A 222 7.49 49.75 0.19
C GLN A 222 6.38 48.79 -0.29
N MET A 223 6.66 47.49 -0.31
CA MET A 223 5.73 46.47 -0.83
C MET A 223 4.73 45.95 0.20
N ARG A 224 4.95 46.16 1.51
CA ARG A 224 4.09 45.64 2.59
C ARG A 224 2.62 46.05 2.46
N TYR A 225 2.32 47.19 1.84
CA TYR A 225 0.95 47.68 1.64
C TYR A 225 0.13 46.82 0.68
N GLN A 226 0.77 45.90 -0.04
CA GLN A 226 0.11 44.90 -0.87
C GLN A 226 -0.41 43.70 -0.07
N LEU A 227 -0.02 43.58 1.21
CA LEU A 227 -0.49 42.53 2.12
C LEU A 227 -1.85 42.91 2.73
N GLY A 228 -2.68 41.91 3.03
CA GLY A 228 -3.95 42.13 3.75
C GLY A 228 -3.76 42.72 5.16
N SER A 229 -2.59 42.51 5.78
CA SER A 229 -2.20 43.14 7.06
C SER A 229 -0.73 43.60 7.01
N PRO A 230 -0.47 44.87 6.60
CA PRO A 230 0.88 45.38 6.32
C PRO A 230 1.83 45.35 7.52
N GLY A 231 1.33 45.31 8.76
CA GLY A 231 2.14 45.31 9.97
C GLY A 231 2.99 46.58 10.16
N GLY A 232 3.89 46.57 11.14
CA GLY A 232 4.83 47.66 11.43
C GLY A 232 5.98 47.74 10.42
N GLU A 233 6.79 48.80 10.50
CA GLU A 233 8.01 48.90 9.69
C GLU A 233 9.01 47.82 10.10
N CYS A 234 9.59 47.18 9.11
CA CYS A 234 10.58 46.12 9.32
C CYS A 234 11.98 46.68 9.22
N THR A 235 12.82 46.30 10.17
CA THR A 235 14.25 46.59 10.16
C THR A 235 15.02 45.49 9.42
N LYS A 236 16.29 45.76 9.09
CA LYS A 236 17.17 44.78 8.47
C LYS A 236 17.30 43.51 9.31
N GLU A 237 17.37 43.63 10.63
CA GLU A 237 17.51 42.51 11.57
C GLU A 237 16.25 41.64 11.58
N THR A 238 15.08 42.26 11.44
CA THR A 238 13.80 41.56 11.42
C THR A 238 13.66 40.72 10.15
N VAL A 239 14.03 41.29 9.00
CA VAL A 239 14.03 40.61 7.70
C VAL A 239 15.05 39.47 7.67
N GLU A 240 16.25 39.70 8.18
CA GLU A 240 17.29 38.66 8.31
C GLU A 240 16.81 37.48 9.17
N ARG A 241 16.15 37.77 10.31
CA ARG A 241 15.57 36.74 11.18
C ARG A 241 14.51 35.91 10.45
N TRP A 242 13.58 36.56 9.76
CA TRP A 242 12.52 35.87 9.02
C TRP A 242 13.08 34.96 7.93
N LEU A 243 14.05 35.44 7.16
CA LEU A 243 14.63 34.64 6.08
C LEU A 243 15.52 33.52 6.62
N THR A 244 16.25 33.74 7.72
CA THR A 244 16.97 32.66 8.42
C THR A 244 16.00 31.55 8.83
N GLU A 245 14.86 31.94 9.41
CA GLU A 245 13.82 31.01 9.83
C GLU A 245 13.21 30.27 8.64
N CYS A 246 12.89 30.96 7.54
CA CYS A 246 12.45 30.34 6.29
C CYS A 246 13.44 29.26 5.82
N GLY A 247 14.75 29.56 5.79
CA GLY A 247 15.78 28.61 5.38
C GLY A 247 15.85 27.39 6.30
N ASN A 248 15.72 27.60 7.62
CA ASN A 248 15.69 26.52 8.61
C ASN A 248 14.45 25.63 8.45
N GLN A 249 13.27 26.23 8.26
CA GLN A 249 12.01 25.49 8.11
C GLN A 249 11.98 24.72 6.80
N VAL A 250 12.47 25.30 5.70
CA VAL A 250 12.65 24.56 4.44
C VAL A 250 13.60 23.38 4.63
N ARG A 251 14.71 23.55 5.38
CA ARG A 251 15.64 22.44 5.65
C ARG A 251 14.96 21.35 6.50
N LYS A 252 14.23 21.72 7.56
CA LYS A 252 13.49 20.76 8.41
C LYS A 252 12.39 20.04 7.65
N TYR A 253 11.67 20.73 6.77
CA TYR A 253 10.62 20.14 5.94
C TYR A 253 11.18 19.14 4.93
N LEU A 254 12.31 19.47 4.30
CA LEU A 254 12.99 18.57 3.36
C LEU A 254 13.76 17.43 4.05
N TYR A 255 14.29 17.68 5.25
CA TYR A 255 15.06 16.73 6.06
C TYR A 255 14.68 16.89 7.53
N PRO A 256 13.61 16.23 7.98
CA PRO A 256 13.32 16.16 9.40
C PRO A 256 14.53 15.52 10.09
N SER A 257 15.01 16.15 11.16
CA SER A 257 16.14 15.61 11.92
C SER A 257 15.68 14.33 12.61
N VAL A 258 16.03 13.18 12.05
CA VAL A 258 15.80 11.89 12.70
C VAL A 258 16.82 11.78 13.82
N LYS A 259 16.34 11.83 15.07
CA LYS A 259 17.13 11.49 16.26
C LYS A 259 17.00 9.99 16.52
N SER A 260 18.09 9.36 16.94
CA SER A 260 18.04 7.97 17.35
C SER A 260 17.13 7.84 18.57
N LEU A 261 16.25 6.85 18.60
CA LEU A 261 15.44 6.53 19.77
C LEU A 261 16.31 6.12 20.98
N ASN A 262 17.51 5.62 20.72
CA ASN A 262 18.51 5.29 21.74
C ASN A 262 19.36 6.50 22.13
N SER A 263 18.95 7.72 21.75
CA SER A 263 19.65 8.92 22.21
C SER A 263 19.31 9.19 23.67
N PRO A 264 20.26 9.69 24.47
CA PRO A 264 20.00 10.06 25.85
C PRO A 264 18.92 11.14 25.90
N LYS A 265 18.05 11.04 26.90
CA LYS A 265 17.00 12.03 27.13
C LYS A 265 17.62 13.40 27.43
N PRO A 266 17.22 14.47 26.72
CA PRO A 266 17.77 15.80 26.97
C PRO A 266 17.36 16.27 28.38
N GLY A 267 18.36 16.48 29.24
CA GLY A 267 18.15 16.96 30.61
C GLY A 267 18.09 15.88 31.70
N TYR A 268 18.27 14.61 31.34
CA TYR A 268 18.38 13.50 32.30
C TYR A 268 19.72 12.79 32.13
N GLU A 269 20.35 12.39 33.24
CA GLU A 269 21.63 11.67 33.22
C GLU A 269 21.48 10.19 32.83
N GLU A 270 20.26 9.65 32.95
CA GLU A 270 19.91 8.26 32.61
C GLU A 270 18.58 8.19 31.83
N GLY A 271 18.47 7.22 30.92
CA GLY A 271 17.29 6.95 30.11
C GLY A 271 17.41 7.33 28.62
N GLU A 272 16.74 6.57 27.78
CA GLU A 272 16.72 6.73 26.32
C GLU A 272 15.37 7.29 25.85
N LEU A 273 15.33 7.96 24.70
CA LEU A 273 14.07 8.50 24.16
C LEU A 273 12.99 7.43 23.93
N GLN A 274 13.37 6.17 23.70
CA GLN A 274 12.42 5.06 23.58
C GLN A 274 11.63 4.77 24.86
N ASP A 275 12.15 5.12 26.04
CA ASP A 275 11.47 4.85 27.32
C ASP A 275 10.20 5.70 27.52
N GLU A 276 9.98 6.72 26.68
CA GLU A 276 8.78 7.57 26.70
C GLU A 276 7.72 7.13 25.70
N LEU A 277 8.00 6.12 24.89
CA LEU A 277 7.03 5.58 23.95
C LEU A 277 6.00 4.76 24.74
N VAL A 278 4.74 5.19 24.68
CA VAL A 278 3.63 4.41 25.23
C VAL A 278 3.44 3.18 24.36
N ASP A 279 3.41 2.00 24.99
CA ASP A 279 3.16 0.74 24.32
C ASP A 279 1.75 0.79 23.73
N ASN A 280 1.64 0.78 22.40
CA ASN A 280 0.39 1.03 21.68
C ASN A 280 -0.51 -0.21 21.62
N ASN A 281 -0.44 -1.05 22.66
CA ASN A 281 -1.35 -2.17 22.82
C ASN A 281 -2.76 -1.58 22.91
N SER A 282 -3.59 -2.00 21.98
CA SER A 282 -4.97 -1.55 21.73
C SER A 282 -5.73 -1.24 23.02
N SER A 283 -6.46 -0.13 23.03
CA SER A 283 -7.23 0.29 24.22
C SER A 283 -8.09 -0.86 24.79
N LEU A 284 -8.28 -0.90 26.10
CA LEU A 284 -9.15 -1.90 26.78
C LEU A 284 -10.56 -1.99 26.15
N LEU A 285 -11.06 -0.88 25.58
CA LEU A 285 -12.32 -0.85 24.85
C LEU A 285 -12.26 -1.68 23.57
N THR A 286 -11.14 -1.63 22.84
CA THR A 286 -10.89 -2.40 21.62
C THR A 286 -10.82 -3.90 21.91
N GLU A 287 -10.21 -4.29 23.04
CA GLU A 287 -10.19 -5.69 23.48
C GLU A 287 -11.58 -6.19 23.88
N LEU A 288 -12.37 -5.38 24.59
CA LEU A 288 -13.74 -5.73 24.97
C LEU A 288 -14.66 -5.89 23.74
N ILE A 289 -14.55 -5.01 22.75
CA ILE A 289 -15.29 -5.12 21.48
C ILE A 289 -14.91 -6.43 20.76
N GLN A 290 -13.63 -6.76 20.73
CA GLN A 290 -13.16 -7.98 20.06
C GLN A 290 -13.66 -9.25 20.77
N GLN A 291 -13.72 -9.25 22.11
CA GLN A 291 -14.27 -10.36 22.88
C GLN A 291 -15.78 -10.53 22.67
N GLU A 292 -16.53 -9.42 22.66
CA GLU A 292 -17.97 -9.43 22.40
C GLU A 292 -18.28 -9.94 20.98
N GLU A 293 -17.55 -9.46 19.98
CA GLU A 293 -17.69 -9.96 18.60
C GLU A 293 -17.36 -11.45 18.49
N GLN A 294 -16.37 -11.95 19.23
CA GLN A 294 -16.04 -13.38 19.25
C GLN A 294 -17.18 -14.21 19.86
N ALA A 295 -17.78 -13.75 20.95
CA ALA A 295 -18.91 -14.42 21.58
C ALA A 295 -20.13 -14.49 20.64
N ILE A 296 -20.44 -13.37 19.96
CA ILE A 296 -21.52 -13.31 18.96
C ILE A 296 -21.26 -14.28 17.80
N ARG A 297 -20.03 -14.31 17.26
CA ARG A 297 -19.67 -15.24 16.17
C ARG A 297 -19.79 -16.71 16.60
N LEU A 298 -19.44 -17.03 17.84
CA LEU A 298 -19.54 -18.39 18.37
C LEU A 298 -20.99 -18.82 18.54
N ASP A 299 -21.86 -17.94 19.04
CA ASP A 299 -23.30 -18.19 19.14
C ASP A 299 -23.94 -18.41 17.77
N GLN A 300 -23.64 -17.55 16.80
CA GLN A 300 -24.12 -17.69 15.41
C GLN A 300 -23.67 -19.02 14.79
N LYS A 301 -22.41 -19.43 15.00
CA LYS A 301 -21.90 -20.73 14.53
C LYS A 301 -22.69 -21.89 15.14
N ASN A 302 -23.00 -21.82 16.43
CA ASN A 302 -23.76 -22.86 17.12
C ASN A 302 -25.20 -22.95 16.62
N GLN A 303 -25.85 -21.81 16.37
CA GLN A 303 -27.20 -21.78 15.80
C GLN A 303 -27.24 -22.40 14.40
N ILE A 304 -26.29 -22.05 13.52
CA ILE A 304 -26.16 -22.64 12.18
C ILE A 304 -25.97 -24.16 12.27
N ASN A 305 -25.08 -24.62 13.15
CA ASN A 305 -24.85 -26.05 13.38
C ASN A 305 -26.15 -26.78 13.76
N ASN A 306 -26.92 -26.21 14.69
CA ASN A 306 -28.15 -26.83 15.19
C ASN A 306 -29.23 -26.91 14.10
N VAL A 307 -29.39 -25.85 13.30
CA VAL A 307 -30.34 -25.82 12.17
C VAL A 307 -29.99 -26.88 11.13
N LEU A 308 -28.70 -27.01 10.78
CA LEU A 308 -28.25 -27.99 9.80
C LEU A 308 -28.37 -29.43 10.32
N LYS A 309 -28.04 -29.70 11.58
CA LYS A 309 -28.26 -31.02 12.20
C LYS A 309 -29.73 -31.41 12.20
N ALA A 310 -30.62 -30.51 12.64
CA ALA A 310 -32.06 -30.75 12.63
C ALA A 310 -32.61 -30.95 11.20
N ALA A 311 -32.03 -30.27 10.20
CA ALA A 311 -32.41 -30.46 8.80
C ALA A 311 -31.97 -31.83 8.27
N ILE A 312 -30.78 -32.31 8.65
CA ILE A 312 -30.29 -33.64 8.29
C ILE A 312 -31.13 -34.74 8.94
N GLU A 313 -31.53 -34.60 10.20
CA GLU A 313 -32.39 -35.57 10.92
C GLU A 313 -33.77 -35.74 10.26
N LYS A 314 -34.28 -34.70 9.60
CA LYS A 314 -35.56 -34.72 8.86
C LYS A 314 -35.46 -35.35 7.47
N LEU A 315 -34.27 -35.64 6.96
CA LEU A 315 -34.09 -36.32 5.68
C LEU A 315 -34.48 -37.79 5.79
N ASP A 316 -34.86 -38.41 4.67
CA ASP A 316 -35.13 -39.85 4.62
C ASP A 316 -33.87 -40.66 4.90
N THR A 317 -34.04 -41.86 5.45
CA THR A 317 -32.92 -42.76 5.82
C THR A 317 -32.02 -43.09 4.62
N SER A 318 -32.57 -43.09 3.41
CA SER A 318 -31.81 -43.27 2.16
C SER A 318 -30.90 -42.07 1.85
N ALA A 319 -31.37 -40.84 2.09
CA ALA A 319 -30.57 -39.63 1.93
C ALA A 319 -29.52 -39.45 3.03
N GLN A 320 -29.81 -39.78 4.28
CA GLN A 320 -28.83 -39.75 5.38
C GLN A 320 -27.69 -40.74 5.12
N LYS A 321 -28.02 -41.98 4.74
CA LYS A 321 -27.03 -42.99 4.37
C LYS A 321 -26.19 -42.55 3.16
N LEU A 322 -26.81 -41.88 2.19
CA LEU A 322 -26.11 -41.32 1.04
C LEU A 322 -25.08 -40.24 1.45
N LEU A 323 -25.43 -39.35 2.38
CA LEU A 323 -24.50 -38.33 2.90
C LEU A 323 -23.34 -38.96 3.67
N GLN A 324 -23.58 -39.99 4.47
CA GLN A 324 -22.53 -40.73 5.19
C GLN A 324 -21.55 -41.40 4.21
N LEU A 325 -22.06 -42.14 3.21
CA LEU A 325 -21.20 -42.80 2.22
C LEU A 325 -20.34 -41.80 1.43
N TYR A 326 -20.89 -40.60 1.14
CA TYR A 326 -20.19 -39.59 0.35
C TYR A 326 -19.21 -38.73 1.16
N TYR A 327 -19.62 -38.20 2.32
CA TYR A 327 -18.81 -37.26 3.11
C TYR A 327 -18.03 -37.91 4.25
N GLN A 328 -18.52 -39.01 4.84
CA GLN A 328 -17.81 -39.71 5.92
C GLN A 328 -16.86 -40.76 5.34
N GLN A 329 -17.34 -41.60 4.44
CA GLN A 329 -16.52 -42.69 3.86
C GLN A 329 -15.71 -42.25 2.62
N GLY A 330 -15.92 -41.01 2.14
CA GLY A 330 -15.20 -40.45 0.99
C GLY A 330 -15.41 -41.23 -0.32
N LEU A 331 -16.49 -42.03 -0.42
CA LEU A 331 -16.72 -42.88 -1.59
C LEU A 331 -17.09 -42.04 -2.82
N THR A 332 -16.51 -42.41 -3.96
CA THR A 332 -16.88 -41.81 -5.24
C THR A 332 -18.31 -42.20 -5.63
N GLN A 333 -18.97 -41.36 -6.43
CA GLN A 333 -20.35 -41.62 -6.88
C GLN A 333 -20.49 -42.98 -7.61
N GLN A 334 -19.42 -43.49 -8.22
CA GLN A 334 -19.38 -44.81 -8.86
C GLN A 334 -19.32 -45.96 -7.84
N GLN A 335 -18.62 -45.78 -6.72
CA GLN A 335 -18.55 -46.76 -5.64
C GLN A 335 -19.88 -46.83 -4.89
N ILE A 336 -20.48 -45.67 -4.58
CA ILE A 336 -21.80 -45.57 -3.95
C ILE A 336 -22.87 -46.23 -4.82
N ALA A 337 -22.81 -46.04 -6.15
CA ALA A 337 -23.70 -46.67 -7.11
C ALA A 337 -23.63 -48.20 -7.06
N LYS A 338 -22.43 -48.76 -6.92
CA LYS A 338 -22.21 -50.21 -6.78
C LYS A 338 -22.73 -50.75 -5.45
N GLU A 339 -22.48 -50.04 -4.35
CA GLU A 339 -22.88 -50.46 -3.00
C GLU A 339 -24.39 -50.41 -2.78
N LEU A 340 -25.05 -49.37 -3.31
CA LEU A 340 -26.50 -49.20 -3.22
C LEU A 340 -27.27 -49.87 -4.37
N ALA A 341 -26.58 -50.56 -5.30
CA ALA A 341 -27.15 -51.18 -6.51
C ALA A 341 -28.03 -50.23 -7.34
N ILE A 342 -27.64 -48.96 -7.44
CA ILE A 342 -28.34 -47.91 -8.20
C ILE A 342 -27.44 -47.30 -9.26
N GLN A 343 -28.04 -46.68 -10.27
CA GLN A 343 -27.27 -46.03 -11.34
C GLN A 343 -26.54 -44.78 -10.84
N GLN A 344 -25.30 -44.55 -11.30
CA GLN A 344 -24.47 -43.39 -10.89
C GLN A 344 -25.19 -42.04 -11.06
N TYR A 345 -25.95 -41.85 -12.13
CA TYR A 345 -26.70 -40.61 -12.35
C TYR A 345 -27.80 -40.38 -11.28
N THR A 346 -28.30 -41.45 -10.66
CA THR A 346 -29.30 -41.40 -9.59
C THR A 346 -28.66 -40.96 -8.27
N VAL A 347 -27.42 -41.38 -8.00
CA VAL A 347 -26.59 -40.91 -6.87
C VAL A 347 -26.37 -39.41 -6.96
N SER A 348 -25.92 -38.91 -8.12
CA SER A 348 -25.69 -37.48 -8.35
C SER A 348 -26.98 -36.65 -8.17
N ARG A 349 -28.10 -37.08 -8.76
CA ARG A 349 -29.39 -36.39 -8.61
C ARG A 349 -29.88 -36.36 -7.17
N LYS A 350 -29.77 -37.46 -6.42
CA LYS A 350 -30.17 -37.51 -5.01
C LYS A 350 -29.29 -36.58 -4.15
N LEU A 351 -27.98 -36.57 -4.37
CA LEU A 351 -27.06 -35.71 -3.65
C LEU A 351 -27.36 -34.23 -3.88
N SER A 352 -27.59 -33.83 -5.13
CA SER A 352 -27.97 -32.45 -5.48
C SER A 352 -29.30 -32.05 -4.84
N LYS A 353 -30.31 -32.93 -4.83
CA LYS A 353 -31.61 -32.66 -4.23
C LYS A 353 -31.53 -32.49 -2.70
N VAL A 354 -30.68 -33.28 -2.04
CA VAL A 354 -30.44 -33.16 -0.60
C VAL A 354 -29.74 -31.84 -0.28
N ARG A 355 -28.71 -31.46 -1.06
CA ARG A 355 -28.02 -30.17 -0.90
C ARG A 355 -28.94 -28.98 -1.11
N GLU A 356 -29.80 -29.03 -2.11
CA GLU A 356 -30.80 -27.99 -2.39
C GLU A 356 -31.78 -27.83 -1.21
N SER A 357 -32.22 -28.93 -0.61
CA SER A 357 -33.09 -28.92 0.58
C SER A 357 -32.40 -28.28 1.81
N LEU A 358 -31.13 -28.63 2.05
CA LEU A 358 -30.36 -28.04 3.15
C LEU A 358 -30.09 -26.55 2.91
N LEU A 359 -29.78 -26.17 1.67
CA LEU A 359 -29.57 -24.77 1.27
C LEU A 359 -30.83 -23.94 1.44
N LEU A 360 -31.99 -24.46 1.04
CA LEU A 360 -33.29 -23.80 1.23
C LEU A 360 -33.60 -23.59 2.72
N THR A 361 -33.35 -24.61 3.55
CA THR A 361 -33.59 -24.54 4.99
C THR A 361 -32.70 -23.48 5.65
N LEU A 362 -31.41 -23.44 5.28
CA LEU A 362 -30.45 -22.48 5.81
C LEU A 362 -30.74 -21.04 5.33
N THR A 363 -31.14 -20.89 4.06
CA THR A 363 -31.49 -19.58 3.49
C THR A 363 -32.74 -19.01 4.14
N ARG A 364 -33.75 -19.85 4.40
CA ARG A 364 -34.98 -19.46 5.11
C ARG A 364 -34.70 -19.06 6.56
N TRP A 365 -33.90 -19.85 7.28
CA TRP A 365 -33.49 -19.53 8.65
C TRP A 365 -32.71 -18.20 8.71
N SER A 366 -31.79 -17.98 7.76
CA SER A 366 -31.02 -16.74 7.64
C SER A 366 -31.91 -15.52 7.38
N GLN A 367 -32.94 -15.66 6.54
CA GLN A 367 -33.91 -14.60 6.27
C GLN A 367 -34.79 -14.28 7.50
N GLU A 368 -35.22 -15.30 8.24
CA GLU A 368 -36.11 -15.16 9.40
C GLU A 368 -35.37 -14.65 10.66
N THR A 369 -34.11 -15.05 10.86
CA THR A 369 -33.35 -14.79 12.10
C THR A 369 -32.33 -13.66 11.97
N LEU A 370 -31.66 -13.54 10.81
CA LEU A 370 -30.59 -12.56 10.58
C LEU A 370 -31.03 -11.40 9.67
N HIS A 371 -32.29 -11.41 9.20
CA HIS A 371 -32.87 -10.40 8.29
C HIS A 371 -32.03 -10.14 7.03
N ILE A 372 -31.28 -11.15 6.57
CA ILE A 372 -30.44 -11.04 5.37
C ILE A 372 -31.33 -11.14 4.13
N SER A 373 -31.17 -10.22 3.18
CA SER A 373 -31.85 -10.27 1.89
C SER A 373 -31.25 -11.36 1.01
N VAL A 374 -32.10 -12.26 0.50
CA VAL A 374 -31.67 -13.39 -0.34
C VAL A 374 -31.34 -12.89 -1.75
N THR A 375 -30.05 -12.71 -2.03
CA THR A 375 -29.54 -12.40 -3.37
C THR A 375 -28.83 -13.61 -3.98
N SER A 376 -28.71 -13.65 -5.32
CA SER A 376 -28.03 -14.75 -6.05
C SER A 376 -26.61 -15.00 -5.55
N ASP A 377 -25.88 -13.93 -5.23
CA ASP A 377 -24.51 -14.02 -4.71
C ASP A 377 -24.45 -14.58 -3.28
N VAL A 378 -25.42 -14.23 -2.43
CA VAL A 378 -25.55 -14.76 -1.07
C VAL A 378 -25.88 -16.26 -1.11
N VAL A 379 -26.77 -16.70 -2.00
CA VAL A 379 -27.09 -18.13 -2.16
C VAL A 379 -25.88 -18.93 -2.62
N LYS A 380 -25.09 -18.40 -3.57
CA LYS A 380 -23.87 -19.04 -4.05
C LYS A 380 -22.82 -19.17 -2.94
N TYR A 381 -22.67 -18.13 -2.13
CA TYR A 381 -21.77 -18.12 -0.97
C TYR A 381 -22.21 -19.11 0.12
N ILE A 382 -23.50 -19.13 0.48
CA ILE A 382 -24.06 -20.09 1.45
C ILE A 382 -23.88 -21.52 0.94
N SER A 383 -24.05 -21.77 -0.37
CA SER A 383 -23.83 -23.08 -0.97
C SER A 383 -22.37 -23.56 -0.83
N THR A 384 -21.38 -22.67 -0.97
CA THR A 384 -19.98 -23.05 -0.77
C THR A 384 -19.67 -23.34 0.70
N VAL A 385 -20.18 -22.51 1.61
CA VAL A 385 -19.97 -22.69 3.06
C VAL A 385 -20.67 -23.94 3.57
N LEU A 386 -21.85 -24.28 3.04
CA LEU A 386 -22.58 -25.51 3.36
C LEU A 386 -21.79 -26.76 2.95
N GLU A 387 -21.11 -26.73 1.80
CA GLU A 387 -20.30 -27.86 1.33
C GLU A 387 -19.08 -28.10 2.24
N GLU A 388 -18.38 -27.02 2.61
CA GLU A 388 -17.27 -27.06 3.57
C GLU A 388 -17.72 -27.54 4.96
N TRP A 389 -18.90 -27.10 5.38
CA TRP A 389 -19.50 -27.51 6.65
C TRP A 389 -19.85 -29.01 6.66
N LEU A 390 -20.48 -29.53 5.59
CA LEU A 390 -20.82 -30.95 5.48
C LEU A 390 -19.57 -31.83 5.51
N GLN A 391 -18.50 -31.42 4.81
CA GLN A 391 -17.22 -32.12 4.89
C GLN A 391 -16.70 -32.16 6.33
N THR A 392 -16.70 -31.01 7.02
CA THR A 392 -16.17 -30.91 8.39
C THR A 392 -17.02 -31.68 9.41
N HIS A 393 -18.35 -31.62 9.28
CA HIS A 393 -19.29 -32.30 10.17
C HIS A 393 -19.11 -33.82 10.12
N TYR A 394 -19.03 -34.40 8.92
CA TYR A 394 -18.88 -35.84 8.75
C TYR A 394 -17.43 -36.35 8.92
N SER A 395 -16.43 -35.48 8.79
CA SER A 395 -15.03 -35.81 9.13
C SER A 395 -14.81 -35.88 10.65
N ASN A 396 -15.50 -35.04 11.43
CA ASN A 396 -15.37 -35.01 12.90
C ASN A 396 -16.14 -36.12 13.63
N THR A 397 -17.05 -36.82 12.95
CA THR A 397 -17.76 -37.98 13.52
C THR A 397 -16.94 -39.26 13.59
N ASP A 398 -15.75 -39.30 12.98
CA ASP A 398 -14.83 -40.45 13.04
C ASP A 398 -13.98 -40.50 14.34
N GLY A 399 -14.25 -39.63 15.32
CA GLY A 399 -13.46 -39.52 16.56
C GLY A 399 -14.12 -39.96 17.87
N THR A 400 -15.40 -40.37 17.89
CA THR A 400 -16.10 -40.73 19.15
C THR A 400 -16.51 -42.19 19.20
N ASP A 401 -15.55 -43.11 19.14
CA ASP A 401 -15.77 -44.48 19.65
C ASP A 401 -14.53 -45.26 20.12
N VAL A 402 -13.39 -44.60 20.40
CA VAL A 402 -12.24 -45.29 21.03
C VAL A 402 -11.52 -44.38 22.01
N THR A 403 -12.01 -44.28 23.25
CA THR A 403 -11.22 -44.24 24.51
C THR A 403 -12.09 -43.84 25.71
N VAL A 404 -12.85 -44.78 26.25
CA VAL A 404 -13.03 -44.91 27.72
C VAL A 404 -13.18 -46.39 28.05
N MET A 405 -12.05 -47.10 28.12
CA MET A 405 -11.89 -48.23 29.04
C MET A 405 -10.43 -48.34 29.46
N ASN A 406 -10.27 -48.39 30.77
CA ASN A 406 -9.12 -48.84 31.56
C ASN A 406 -8.06 -47.81 31.97
N ASN A 407 -8.22 -47.43 33.26
CA ASN A 407 -7.26 -47.07 34.30
C ASN A 407 -6.52 -45.73 34.20
#